data_AF-A0A8T4TR78-F1
#
_entry.id   AF-A0A8T4TR78-F1
#
_cell.length_a   1.000
_cell.length_b   1.000
_cell.length_c   1.000
_cell.angle_alpha   90.00
_cell.angle_beta   90.00
_cell.angle_gamma   90.00
#
_symmetry.space_group_name_H-M   'P 1'
#
loop_
_entity.id
_entity.type
_entity.pdbx_description
1 polymer ?
#
loop_
_entity_poly.entity_id
_entity_poly.type
_entity_poly.pdbx_seq_one_letter_code
_entity_poly.pdbx_strand_id
1 'polypeptide(L)' 'MVQNTFILTKKIAKHGKQAIIVIPKILQERLKPNTIVQIKIEILGGEE' A
#
# COMPACT_ATOMS: atom_id res chain seq x y z
N MET A 1 -0.59 -3.86 23.46
CA MET A 1 -0.12 -4.68 22.33
C MET A 1 -0.08 -3.79 21.10
N VAL A 2 1.06 -3.69 20.41
CA VAL A 2 1.19 -2.82 19.24
C VAL A 2 0.60 -3.54 18.03
N GLN A 3 -0.46 -3.00 17.46
CA GLN A 3 -1.08 -3.54 16.25
C GLN A 3 -0.20 -3.14 15.05
N ASN A 4 0.49 -4.12 14.45
CA ASN A 4 1.44 -3.90 13.35
C ASN A 4 0.82 -4.12 11.97
N THR A 5 -0.44 -4.55 11.92
CA THR A 5 -1.13 -4.90 10.67
C THR A 5 -2.17 -3.86 10.32
N PHE A 6 -2.10 -3.36 9.09
CA PHE A 6 -3.08 -2.43 8.52
C PHE A 6 -3.72 -3.08 7.31
N ILE A 7 -5.05 -3.03 7.23
CA ILE A 7 -5.81 -3.46 6.04
C ILE A 7 -6.20 -2.19 5.29
N LEU A 8 -5.79 -2.10 4.02
CA LEU A 8 -6.05 -0.95 3.17
C LEU A 8 -6.74 -1.39 1.88
N THR A 9 -7.97 -0.93 1.66
CA THR A 9 -8.62 -0.99 0.35
C THR A 9 -8.30 0.28 -0.41
N LYS A 10 -7.51 0.17 -1.48
CA LYS A 10 -7.12 1.29 -2.33
C LYS A 10 -7.17 0.88 -3.79
N LYS A 11 -7.58 1.83 -4.64
CA LYS A 11 -7.37 1.73 -6.08
C LYS A 11 -5.90 1.94 -6.39
N ILE A 12 -5.37 1.13 -7.31
CA ILE A 12 -4.00 1.27 -7.79
C ILE A 12 -3.88 2.59 -8.57
N ALA A 13 -2.88 3.39 -8.22
CA ALA A 13 -2.61 4.65 -8.89
C ALA A 13 -1.64 4.43 -10.06
N LYS A 14 -1.59 5.40 -10.98
CA LYS A 14 -0.67 5.38 -12.13
C LYS A 14 0.33 6.52 -11.99
N HIS A 15 1.61 6.19 -12.11
CA HIS A 15 2.68 7.17 -12.20
C HIS A 15 3.52 6.89 -13.45
N GLY A 16 3.31 7.71 -14.49
CA GLY A 16 3.87 7.47 -15.82
C GLY A 16 3.35 6.14 -16.40
N LYS A 17 4.27 5.25 -16.75
CA LYS A 17 3.97 3.90 -17.25
C LYS A 17 3.85 2.85 -16.13
N GLN A 18 4.08 3.23 -14.87
CA GLN A 18 4.08 2.30 -13.75
C GLN A 18 2.79 2.39 -12.94
N ALA A 19 2.31 1.23 -12.50
CA ALA A 19 1.28 1.12 -11.48
C ALA A 19 1.93 1.22 -10.10
N ILE A 20 1.37 2.04 -9.21
CA ILE A 20 1.92 2.26 -7.87
C ILE A 20 0.82 2.17 -6.80
N ILE A 21 1.20 1.67 -5.62
CA ILE A 21 0.38 1.74 -4.40
C ILE A 21 0.86 2.95 -3.61
N VAL A 22 0.01 3.94 -3.45
CA VAL A 22 0.36 5.16 -2.69
C VAL A 22 0.23 4.90 -1.20
N ILE A 23 1.31 5.11 -0.47
CA ILE A 23 1.33 5.00 1.00
C ILE A 23 0.59 6.21 1.59
N PRO A 24 -0.46 6.02 2.42
CA PRO A 24 -1.15 7.13 3.08
C PRO A 24 -0.28 7.79 4.15
N LYS A 25 -0.51 9.09 4.37
CA LYS A 25 0.25 9.90 5.33
C LYS A 25 0.27 9.35 6.76
N ILE A 26 -0.82 8.71 7.21
CA ILE A 26 -0.89 8.10 8.56
C ILE A 26 0.14 6.99 8.76
N LEU A 27 0.62 6.36 7.68
CA LEU A 27 1.63 5.30 7.75
C LEU A 27 3.05 5.83 7.48
N GLN A 28 3.20 7.09 7.09
CA GLN A 28 4.48 7.68 6.67
C GLN A 28 5.56 7.61 7.76
N GLU A 29 5.18 7.80 9.02
CA GLU A 29 6.13 7.75 10.15
C GLU A 29 6.64 6.33 10.41
N ARG A 30 5.88 5.31 10.03
CA ARG A 30 6.20 3.89 10.20
C ARG A 30 6.87 3.28 8.97
N LEU A 31 6.48 3.75 7.78
CA LEU A 31 6.99 3.30 6.48
C LEU A 31 8.04 4.29 5.96
N LYS A 32 9.15 4.38 6.67
CA LYS A 32 10.29 5.22 6.27
C LYS A 32 11.06 4.57 5.09
N PRO A 33 11.83 5.33 4.31
CA PRO A 33 12.75 4.75 3.33
C PRO A 33 13.60 3.64 3.95
N ASN A 34 13.86 2.57 3.19
CA ASN A 34 14.58 1.35 3.62
C ASN A 34 13.84 0.46 4.64
N THR A 35 12.59 0.76 4.98
CA THR A 35 11.77 -0.15 5.79
C THR A 35 11.34 -1.35 4.95
N ILE A 36 11.70 -2.57 5.36
CA ILE A 36 11.24 -3.80 4.71
C ILE A 36 9.87 -4.16 5.30
N VAL A 37 8.87 -4.30 4.43
CA VAL A 37 7.51 -4.69 4.81
C VAL A 37 7.00 -5.82 3.95
N GLN A 38 6.20 -6.70 4.55
CA GLN A 38 5.44 -7.70 3.82
C GLN A 38 4.15 -7.07 3.29
N ILE A 39 3.88 -7.22 1.99
CA ILE A 39 2.63 -6.78 1.38
C ILE A 39 1.83 -8.02 0.96
N LYS A 40 0.60 -8.13 1.43
CA LYS A 40 -0.37 -9.13 0.94
C LYS A 40 -1.43 -8.39 0.14
N ILE A 41 -1.58 -8.73 -1.14
CA ILE A 41 -2.51 -8.08 -2.07
C ILE A 41 -3.58 -9.09 -2.46
N GLU A 42 -4.83 -8.65 -2.40
CA GLU A 42 -6.00 -9.39 -2.88
C GLU A 42 -6.70 -8.50 -3.92
N ILE A 43 -6.85 -9.01 -5.14
CA ILE A 43 -7.54 -8.29 -6.21
C ILE A 43 -9.04 -8.49 -6.01
N LEU A 44 -9.73 -7.44 -5.60
CA LEU A 44 -11.17 -7.49 -5.31
C LEU A 44 -12.05 -7.25 -6.56
N GLY A 45 -11.45 -6.94 -7.70
CA GLY A 45 -12.12 -6.68 -8.98
C GLY A 45 -11.27 -5.82 -9.92
N GLY A 46 -11.70 -5.71 -11.18
CA GLY A 46 -11.01 -4.94 -12.22
C GLY A 46 -10.66 -5.76 -13.45
N GLU A 47 -11.68 -6.25 -14.15
CA GLU A 47 -11.60 -6.54 -15.58
C GLU A 47 -12.49 -5.50 -16.27
N GLU A 48 -11.85 -4.65 -17.08
CA GLU A 48 -12.36 -3.49 -17.86
C GLU A 48 -13.16 -2.39 -17.13
#